data_AF-A0A2W4KAV8-F1
#
_entry.id   AF-A0A2W4KAV8-F1
#
_cell.length_a   1.000
_cell.length_b   1.000
_cell.length_c   1.000
_cell.angle_alpha   90.00
_cell.angle_beta   90.00
_cell.angle_gamma   90.00
#
_symmetry.space_group_name_H-M   'P 1'
#
loop_
_entity.id
_entity.type
_entity.pdbx_description
1 polymer ?
#
loop_
_entity_poly.entity_id
_entity_poly.type
_entity_poly.pdbx_seq_one_letter_code
_entity_poly.pdbx_strand_id
1 'polypeptide(L)'
;MISSGKVSVYANFPNNRQDFANHIVRNFNEALGVYWSRAIETINPIFWIEFILNLPKHLLFYLGIKDDNWITKSTQLVYWIGTIIYILFGINIKQVVINF
;
A
#
# COMPACT_ATOMS: atom_id res chain seq x y z
N MET A 1 27.19 -49.57 2.18
CA MET A 1 27.16 -48.64 1.03
C MET A 1 25.95 -47.73 1.23
N ILE A 2 26.14 -46.41 1.37
CA ILE A 2 25.03 -45.46 1.50
C ILE A 2 24.73 -44.96 0.09
N SER A 3 23.54 -45.28 -0.43
CA SER A 3 23.08 -44.82 -1.74
C SER A 3 22.39 -43.46 -1.57
N SER A 4 22.85 -42.45 -2.31
CA SER A 4 22.25 -41.11 -2.32
C SER A 4 21.41 -40.95 -3.59
N GLY A 5 20.16 -40.53 -3.42
CA GLY A 5 19.22 -40.24 -4.51
C GLY A 5 18.64 -38.83 -4.37
N LYS A 6 18.43 -38.13 -5.49
CA LYS A 6 17.75 -36.84 -5.50
C LYS A 6 16.24 -37.07 -5.45
N VAL A 7 15.57 -36.45 -4.49
CA VAL A 7 14.11 -36.53 -4.35
C VAL A 7 13.53 -35.13 -4.21
N SER A 8 12.43 -34.85 -4.90
CA SER A 8 11.74 -33.56 -4.81
C SER A 8 10.93 -33.47 -3.52
N VAL A 9 11.14 -32.41 -2.75
CA VAL A 9 10.44 -32.16 -1.47
C VAL A 9 8.94 -31.95 -1.72
N TYR A 10 8.57 -31.19 -2.75
CA TYR A 10 7.17 -30.88 -3.08
C TYR A 10 6.42 -32.09 -3.64
N ALA A 11 7.10 -32.97 -4.39
CA ALA A 11 6.50 -34.20 -4.91
C ALA A 11 6.16 -35.21 -3.79
N ASN A 12 6.70 -35.01 -2.59
CA ASN A 12 6.41 -35.82 -1.42
C ASN A 12 5.34 -35.20 -0.51
N PHE A 13 4.72 -34.07 -0.86
CA PHE A 13 3.60 -33.55 -0.08
C PHE A 13 2.35 -34.41 -0.30
N PRO A 14 1.61 -34.84 0.75
CA PRO A 14 1.70 -34.51 2.17
C PRO A 14 2.25 -35.65 3.04
N ASN A 15 3.43 -36.19 2.72
CA ASN A 15 4.08 -37.22 3.51
C ASN A 15 4.46 -36.68 4.91
N ASN A 16 4.09 -37.41 5.96
CA ASN A 16 4.27 -37.00 7.36
C ASN A 16 5.72 -37.21 7.88
N ARG A 17 6.64 -37.61 7.01
CA ARG A 17 8.04 -37.75 7.38
C ARG A 17 8.63 -36.38 7.73
N GLN A 18 9.17 -36.28 8.94
CA GLN A 18 9.60 -35.03 9.58
C GLN A 18 10.59 -34.22 8.73
N ASP A 19 11.52 -34.88 8.02
CA ASP A 19 12.46 -34.21 7.11
C ASP A 19 11.74 -33.38 6.04
N PHE A 20 10.78 -33.99 5.34
CA PHE A 20 10.03 -33.35 4.27
C PHE A 20 9.06 -32.30 4.83
N ALA A 21 8.35 -32.61 5.91
CA ALA A 21 7.43 -31.68 6.56
C ALA A 21 8.15 -30.38 6.98
N ASN A 22 9.32 -30.48 7.62
CA ASN A 22 10.11 -29.33 8.02
C ASN A 22 10.59 -28.49 6.83
N HIS A 23 11.03 -29.13 5.74
CA HIS A 23 11.45 -28.42 4.53
C HIS A 23 10.28 -27.70 3.85
N ILE A 24 9.11 -28.33 3.79
CA ILE A 24 7.90 -27.74 3.19
C ILE A 24 7.44 -26.53 4.00
N VAL A 25 7.34 -26.68 5.32
CA VAL A 25 6.95 -25.58 6.23
C VAL A 25 7.93 -24.41 6.13
N ARG A 26 9.25 -24.69 6.10
CA ARG A 26 10.26 -23.64 5.92
C ARG A 26 10.06 -22.88 4.60
N ASN A 27 9.86 -23.58 3.49
CA ASN A 27 9.68 -22.95 2.19
C ASN A 27 8.40 -22.10 2.14
N PHE A 28 7.32 -22.53 2.80
CA PHE A 28 6.11 -21.71 2.95
C PHE A 28 6.37 -20.45 3.77
N ASN A 29 7.11 -20.55 4.88
CA ASN A 29 7.48 -19.39 5.69
C ASN A 29 8.35 -18.40 4.91
N GLU A 30 9.32 -18.89 4.13
CA GLU A 30 10.13 -18.07 3.23
C GLU A 30 9.26 -17.37 2.17
N ALA A 31 8.35 -18.11 1.53
CA ALA A 31 7.42 -17.54 0.56
C ALA A 31 6.56 -16.44 1.20
N LEU A 32 6.00 -16.69 2.38
CA LEU A 32 5.18 -15.72 3.11
C LEU A 32 6.00 -14.46 3.47
N GLY A 33 7.25 -14.63 3.90
CA GLY A 33 8.18 -13.52 4.15
C GLY A 33 8.47 -12.70 2.88
N VAL A 34 8.73 -13.37 1.75
CA VAL A 34 8.98 -12.69 0.46
C VAL A 34 7.73 -11.94 -0.02
N TYR A 35 6.55 -12.55 0.06
CA TYR A 35 5.29 -11.88 -0.30
C TYR A 35 5.02 -10.66 0.58
N TRP A 36 5.26 -10.78 1.89
CA TRP A 36 5.07 -9.68 2.82
C TRP A 36 6.06 -8.52 2.55
N SER A 37 7.35 -8.82 2.33
CA SER A 37 8.35 -7.82 1.94
C SER A 37 7.92 -7.08 0.68
N ARG A 38 7.53 -7.81 -0.36
CA ARG A 38 7.07 -7.24 -1.63
C ARG A 38 5.79 -6.41 -1.50
N ALA A 39 4.87 -6.82 -0.61
CA ALA A 39 3.65 -6.08 -0.33
C ALA A 39 3.94 -4.74 0.36
N ILE A 40 4.94 -4.69 1.25
CA ILE A 40 5.39 -3.44 1.87
C ILE A 40 6.12 -2.57 0.85
N GLU A 41 6.99 -3.17 0.02
CA GLU A 41 7.72 -2.46 -1.04
C GLU A 41 6.81 -1.79 -2.08
N THR A 42 5.57 -2.28 -2.23
CA THR A 42 4.58 -1.66 -3.13
C THR A 42 3.91 -0.41 -2.54
N ILE A 43 4.07 -0.15 -1.24
CA ILE A 43 3.56 1.07 -0.61
C ILE A 43 4.47 2.24 -1.00
N ASN A 44 4.14 2.89 -2.12
CA ASN A 44 4.87 4.07 -2.57
C ASN A 44 4.32 5.33 -1.85
N PRO A 45 5.09 5.99 -0.97
CA PRO A 45 4.62 7.20 -0.28
C PRO A 45 4.35 8.36 -1.24
N ILE A 46 5.06 8.43 -2.37
CA ILE A 46 4.86 9.48 -3.39
C ILE A 46 3.48 9.35 -4.02
N PHE A 47 3.03 8.12 -4.28
CA PHE A 47 1.68 7.87 -4.79
C PHE A 47 0.61 8.44 -3.87
N TRP A 48 0.75 8.25 -2.55
CA TRP A 48 -0.20 8.78 -1.57
C TRP A 48 -0.22 10.31 -1.54
N ILE A 49 0.95 10.95 -1.67
CA ILE A 49 1.03 12.41 -1.78
C ILE A 49 0.30 12.89 -3.03
N GLU A 50 0.63 12.33 -4.20
CA GLU A 50 -0.04 12.67 -5.46
C GLU A 50 -1.54 12.44 -5.42
N PHE A 51 -1.98 11.35 -4.76
CA PHE A 51 -3.38 11.03 -4.56
C PHE A 51 -4.10 12.10 -3.72
N ILE A 52 -3.51 12.55 -2.62
CA ILE A 52 -4.09 13.61 -1.76
C ILE A 52 -4.11 14.96 -2.50
N LEU A 53 -3.04 15.28 -3.22
CA LEU A 53 -2.96 16.52 -4.00
C LEU A 53 -4.04 16.56 -5.09
N ASN A 54 -4.35 15.42 -5.70
CA ASN A 54 -5.33 15.29 -6.78
C ASN A 54 -6.64 14.61 -6.34
N LEU A 55 -6.95 14.64 -5.05
CA LEU A 55 -8.09 13.93 -4.49
C LEU A 55 -9.44 14.30 -5.13
N PRO A 56 -9.77 15.58 -5.37
CA PRO A 56 -11.01 15.95 -6.05
C PRO A 56 -11.08 15.39 -7.47
N LYS A 57 -9.96 15.42 -8.19
CA LYS A 57 -9.86 14.87 -9.54
C LYS A 57 -10.14 13.36 -9.55
N HIS A 58 -9.51 12.61 -8.65
CA HIS A 58 -9.74 11.16 -8.53
C HIS A 58 -11.18 10.80 -8.12
N LEU A 59 -11.79 11.60 -7.22
CA LEU A 59 -13.19 11.42 -6.85
C LEU A 59 -14.14 11.67 -8.03
N LEU A 60 -13.90 12.73 -8.80
CA LEU A 60 -14.72 13.03 -9.98
C LEU A 60 -14.54 11.98 -11.08
N PHE A 61 -13.31 11.49 -11.27
CA PHE A 61 -13.04 10.37 -12.17
C PHE A 61 -13.79 9.10 -11.75
N TYR A 62 -13.82 8.79 -10.44
CA TYR A 62 -14.60 7.68 -9.90
C TYR A 62 -16.10 7.82 -10.17
N LEU A 63 -16.61 9.05 -10.18
CA LEU A 63 -18.01 9.36 -10.55
C LEU A 63 -18.26 9.36 -12.07
N GLY A 64 -17.25 9.04 -12.89
CA GLY A 64 -17.36 8.95 -14.35
C GLY A 64 -17.16 10.27 -15.09
N ILE A 65 -16.72 11.33 -14.40
CA ILE A 65 -16.42 12.62 -15.02
C ILE A 65 -15.00 12.59 -15.57
N LYS A 66 -14.84 12.89 -16.87
CA LYS A 66 -13.53 12.91 -17.52
C LYS A 66 -12.61 13.98 -16.90
N ASP A 67 -11.33 13.65 -16.82
CA ASP A 67 -10.28 14.48 -16.22
C ASP A 67 -10.11 15.87 -16.86
N ASP A 68 -10.35 15.99 -18.16
CA ASP A 68 -10.16 17.25 -18.90
C ASP A 68 -11.40 18.17 -18.90
N ASN A 69 -12.40 17.83 -18.10
CA ASN A 69 -13.58 18.67 -17.97
C ASN A 69 -13.28 19.93 -17.15
N TRP A 70 -13.91 21.05 -17.50
CA TRP A 70 -13.78 22.30 -16.76
C TRP A 70 -14.22 22.14 -15.29
N ILE A 71 -15.22 21.29 -15.04
CA ILE A 71 -15.73 20.95 -13.69
C ILE A 71 -14.61 20.40 -12.80
N THR A 72 -13.78 19.52 -13.36
CA THR A 72 -12.65 18.91 -12.65
C THR A 72 -11.62 19.97 -12.26
N LYS A 73 -11.30 20.88 -13.17
CA LYS A 73 -10.36 21.99 -12.93
C LYS A 73 -10.90 22.97 -11.88
N SER A 74 -12.18 23.36 -11.97
CA SER A 74 -12.81 24.27 -11.01
C SER A 74 -12.88 23.66 -9.61
N THR A 75 -13.26 22.39 -9.49
CA THR A 75 -13.33 21.69 -8.19
C THR A 75 -11.94 21.56 -7.56
N GLN A 76 -10.92 21.26 -8.37
CA GLN A 76 -9.54 21.21 -7.94
C GLN A 76 -9.06 22.57 -7.40
N LEU A 77 -9.39 23.68 -8.07
CA LEU A 77 -9.05 25.03 -7.58
C LEU A 77 -9.71 25.36 -6.24
N VAL A 78 -11.01 25.06 -6.08
CA VAL A 78 -11.73 25.28 -4.83
C VAL A 78 -11.12 24.47 -3.69
N TYR A 79 -10.75 23.22 -3.95
CA TYR A 79 -10.05 22.37 -2.99
C TYR A 79 -8.71 22.96 -2.53
N TRP A 80 -7.90 23.48 -3.46
CA TRP A 80 -6.63 24.12 -3.12
C TRP A 80 -6.81 25.40 -2.30
N ILE A 81 -7.78 26.25 -2.66
CA ILE A 81 -8.10 27.45 -1.89
C ILE A 81 -8.53 27.07 -0.46
N GLY A 82 -9.43 26.09 -0.32
CA GLY A 82 -9.85 25.59 0.99
C GLY A 82 -8.69 25.02 1.80
N THR A 83 -7.78 24.30 1.16
CA THR A 83 -6.58 23.74 1.81
C THR A 83 -5.63 24.83 2.30
N ILE A 84 -5.38 25.88 1.50
CA ILE A 84 -4.56 27.03 1.90
C ILE A 84 -5.18 27.75 3.09
N ILE A 85 -6.50 28.02 3.04
CA ILE A 85 -7.24 28.62 4.15
C ILE A 85 -7.11 27.75 5.41
N TYR A 86 -7.34 26.44 5.28
CA TYR A 86 -7.22 25.50 6.39
C TYR A 86 -5.81 25.50 7.01
N ILE A 87 -4.76 25.54 6.20
CA ILE A 87 -3.38 25.62 6.70
C ILE A 87 -3.14 26.95 7.44
N LEU A 88 -3.51 28.08 6.84
CA LEU A 88 -3.29 29.41 7.43
C LEU A 88 -4.02 29.61 8.77
N PHE A 89 -5.28 29.18 8.87
CA PHE A 89 -6.06 29.33 10.11
C PHE A 89 -5.87 28.16 11.08
N GLY A 90 -5.61 26.95 10.59
CA GLY A 90 -5.41 25.76 11.41
C GLY A 90 -4.10 25.77 12.21
N ILE A 91 -3.05 26.44 11.71
CA ILE A 91 -1.80 26.66 12.47
C ILE A 91 -2.08 27.50 13.73
N ASN A 92 -2.95 28.51 13.63
CA ASN A 92 -3.29 29.38 14.76
C ASN A 92 -4.09 28.65 15.86
N ILE A 93 -4.96 27.69 15.51
CA ILE A 93 -5.74 26.92 16.49
C ILE A 93 -4.84 26.12 17.43
N LYS A 94 -3.74 25.53 16.92
CA LYS A 94 -2.80 24.78 17.77
C LYS A 94 -2.10 25.67 18.79
N GLN A 95 -1.82 26.94 18.45
CA GLN A 95 -1.22 27.88 19.40
C GLN A 95 -2.22 28.43 20.42
N VAL A 96 -3.50 28.58 20.04
CA VAL A 96 -4.56 28.98 20.98
C VAL A 96 -4.83 27.90 22.02
N VAL A 97 -4.79 26.61 21.64
CA VAL A 97 -5.03 25.48 22.57
C VAL A 97 -3.87 25.23 23.53
N ILE A 98 -2.61 25.54 23.14
CA ILE A 98 -1.43 25.37 24.00
C ILE A 98 -1.27 26.54 25.01
N ASN A 99 -1.86 27.70 24.71
CA ASN A 99 -1.81 28.89 25.57
C ASN A 99 -3.04 29.06 26.48
N PHE A 100 -3.90 28.04 26.58
CA PHE A 100 -5.01 27.94 27.54
C PHE A 100 -4.70 26.82 28.55
#